data_AF-A0A945SIY2-F1
#
_entry.id   AF-A0A945SIY2-F1
#
_cell.length_a   1.000
_cell.length_b   1.000
_cell.length_c   1.000
_cell.angle_alpha   90.00
_cell.angle_beta   90.00
_cell.angle_gamma   90.00
#
_symmetry.space_group_name_H-M   'P 1'
#
loop_
_entity.id
_entity.type
_entity.pdbx_description
1 polymer ?
#
loop_
_entity_poly.entity_id
_entity_poly.type
_entity_poly.pdbx_seq_one_letter_code
_entity_poly.pdbx_strand_id
1 'polypeptide(L)' 'RFNSMKKVEKWFKRNCKWTFSRPCSPQEKGDILTFIQFETWRK' A
#
# COMPACT_ATOMS: atom_id res chain seq x y z
N ARG A 1 -9.46 0.40 8.94
CA ARG A 1 -9.44 0.13 7.47
C ARG A 1 -8.43 -0.96 7.10
N PHE A 2 -7.25 -1.02 7.74
CA PHE A 2 -6.18 -1.99 7.45
C PHE A 2 -6.04 -3.09 8.52
N ASN A 3 -7.14 -3.77 8.86
CA ASN A 3 -7.17 -4.70 10.00
C ASN A 3 -6.76 -6.14 9.63
N SER A 4 -6.36 -6.38 8.37
CA SER A 4 -6.02 -7.72 7.89
C SER A 4 -4.82 -7.66 6.95
N MET A 5 -3.70 -8.22 7.39
CA MET A 5 -2.47 -8.29 6.60
C MET A 5 -2.69 -9.00 5.27
N LYS A 6 -3.47 -10.09 5.23
CA LYS A 6 -3.82 -10.81 4.00
C LYS A 6 -4.53 -9.92 2.98
N LYS A 7 -5.44 -9.05 3.44
CA LYS A 7 -6.13 -8.09 2.56
C LYS A 7 -5.17 -7.01 2.06
N VAL A 8 -4.31 -6.49 2.93
CA VAL A 8 -3.31 -5.46 2.59
C VAL A 8 -2.35 -5.97 1.50
N GLU A 9 -1.79 -7.18 1.68
CA GLU A 9 -0.90 -7.80 0.70
C GLU A 9 -1.58 -8.07 -0.65
N LYS A 10 -2.84 -8.54 -0.61
CA LYS A 10 -3.66 -8.72 -1.82
C LYS A 10 -3.80 -7.40 -2.60
N TRP A 11 -4.02 -6.29 -1.91
CA TRP A 11 -4.14 -4.98 -2.53
C TRP A 11 -2.82 -4.48 -3.09
N PHE A 12 -1.71 -4.63 -2.35
CA PHE A 12 -0.39 -4.27 -2.89
C PHE A 12 -0.07 -5.05 -4.15
N LYS A 13 -0.29 -6.37 -4.18
CA LYS A 13 -0.05 -7.17 -5.38
C LYS A 13 -0.85 -6.67 -6.59
N ARG A 14 -2.11 -6.27 -6.39
CA ARG A 14 -2.99 -5.80 -7.46
C ARG A 14 -2.64 -4.38 -7.92
N ASN A 15 -2.54 -3.44 -6.99
CA ASN A 15 -2.33 -2.04 -7.31
C ASN A 15 -0.93 -1.80 -7.88
N CYS A 16 0.11 -2.41 -7.31
CA CYS A 16 1.46 -2.27 -7.86
C CYS A 16 1.55 -2.87 -9.26
N LYS A 17 0.94 -4.05 -9.49
CA LYS A 17 0.91 -4.63 -10.83
C LYS A 17 0.13 -3.77 -11.83
N TRP A 18 -0.95 -3.14 -11.41
CA TRP A 18 -1.74 -2.30 -12.31
C TRP A 18 -1.05 -0.97 -12.62
N THR A 19 -0.51 -0.29 -11.61
CA THR A 19 0.09 1.05 -11.76
C THR A 19 1.51 1.00 -12.30
N PHE A 20 2.33 0.07 -11.80
CA PHE A 20 3.76 -0.01 -12.12
C PHE A 20 4.12 -1.19 -13.03
N SER A 21 3.15 -2.02 -13.41
CA SER A 21 3.40 -3.24 -14.19
C SER A 21 4.37 -4.24 -13.52
N ARG A 22 4.63 -4.09 -12.22
CA ARG A 22 5.53 -4.94 -11.41
C ARG A 22 5.07 -4.99 -9.95
N PRO A 23 5.52 -5.97 -9.13
CA PRO A 23 5.33 -5.90 -7.69
C PRO A 23 6.10 -4.71 -7.09
N CYS A 24 5.52 -4.10 -6.05
CA CYS A 24 6.25 -3.14 -5.22
C CYS A 24 7.29 -3.84 -4.35
N SER A 25 8.42 -3.19 -4.16
CA SER A 25 9.44 -3.52 -3.17
C SER A 25 8.93 -3.31 -1.74
N PRO A 26 9.58 -3.89 -0.72
CA PRO A 26 9.24 -3.65 0.68
C PRO A 26 9.27 -2.17 1.06
N GLN A 27 10.25 -1.41 0.56
CA GLN A 27 10.36 0.03 0.82
C GLN A 27 9.17 0.80 0.26
N GLU A 28 8.84 0.60 -1.01
CA GLU A 28 7.70 1.26 -1.67
C GLU A 28 6.37 0.99 -0.94
N LYS A 29 6.17 -0.24 -0.45
CA LYS A 29 4.98 -0.56 0.36
C LYS A 29 4.93 0.26 1.65
N GLY A 30 6.07 0.39 2.33
CA GLY A 30 6.19 1.20 3.55
C GLY A 30 5.91 2.68 3.30
N ASP A 31 6.46 3.23 2.22
CA ASP A 31 6.27 4.64 1.86
C ASP A 31 4.81 4.93 1.52
N ILE A 32 4.13 4.04 0.78
CA ILE A 32 2.70 4.17 0.46
C ILE A 32 1.83 4.13 1.73
N LEU A 33 2.11 3.20 2.67
CA LEU A 33 1.36 3.14 3.93
C LEU A 33 1.54 4.41 4.75
N THR A 34 2.77 4.91 4.79
CA THR A 34 3.13 6.15 5.48
C THR A 34 2.35 7.32 4.87
N PHE A 35 2.37 7.50 3.55
CA PHE A 35 1.60 8.52 2.86
C PHE A 35 0.10 8.43 3.17
N ILE A 36 -0.51 7.24 3.06
CA ILE A 36 -1.94 7.03 3.32
C ILE A 36 -2.29 7.36 4.78
N GLN A 37 -1.44 7.00 5.73
CA GLN A 37 -1.65 7.35 7.14
C GLN A 37 -1.52 8.86 7.35
N PHE A 38 -0.51 9.52 6.78
CA PHE A 38 -0.37 10.97 6.90
C PHE A 38 -1.59 11.73 6.36
N GLU A 39 -2.20 11.28 5.26
CA GLU A 39 -3.46 11.85 4.76
C GLU A 39 -4.63 11.67 5.75
N THR A 40 -4.61 10.62 6.59
CA THR A 40 -5.61 10.46 7.67
C THR A 40 -5.35 11.34 8.88
N TRP A 41 -4.11 11.77 9.13
CA TRP A 41 -3.76 12.68 10.23
C TRP A 41 -3.88 14.16 9.85
N ARG A 42 -3.93 14.47 8.54
CA ARG A 42 -4.17 15.83 8.04
C ARG A 42 -5.65 16.20 7.91
N LYS A 43 -6.56 15.28 8.20
CA LYS A 43 -8.01 15.54 8.33
C LYS A 43 -8.40 15.54 9.80
#